data_AF-A0A536X9L9-F1
#
_entry.id   AF-A0A536X9L9-F1
#
_cell.length_a   1.000
_cell.length_b   1.000
_cell.length_c   1.000
_cell.angle_alpha   90.00
_cell.angle_beta   90.00
_cell.angle_gamma   90.00
#
_symmetry.space_group_name_H-M   'P 1'
#
loop_
_entity.id
_entity.type
_entity.pdbx_description
1 polymer ?
#
loop_
_entity_poly.entity_id
_entity_poly.type
_entity_poly.pdbx_seq_one_letter_code
_entity_poly.pdbx_strand_id
1 'polypeptide(L)'
;MDKLRSIDYFMKVAEAKSIVAAANVLEVSPSAVSRVIAGFESKLGFSLFHRTTRRLSLTADGETFLERCRQILQELEEAETEGRQKRAMPSGTVKVGMHPAFRIAFFGDIAGFLEKHPELRIETKMSNSPTILFDEGFDVLIRAGELPDSSLV
;
A
#
# COMPACT_ATOMS: atom_id res chain seq x y z
N MET A 1 -8.28 20.44 8.86
CA MET A 1 -6.93 20.31 8.28
C MET A 1 -6.32 19.04 8.84
N ASP A 2 -5.91 18.14 7.94
CA ASP A 2 -5.35 16.83 8.24
C ASP A 2 -4.03 16.93 9.03
N LYS A 3 -3.86 16.10 10.06
CA LYS A 3 -2.69 16.10 10.94
C LYS A 3 -1.43 15.67 10.19
N LEU A 4 -1.54 14.72 9.26
CA LEU A 4 -0.43 14.26 8.41
C LEU A 4 0.07 15.38 7.50
N ARG A 5 -0.85 16.16 6.91
CA ARG A 5 -0.49 17.31 6.09
C ARG A 5 0.22 18.40 6.90
N SER A 6 -0.18 18.63 8.15
CA SER A 6 0.53 19.57 9.02
C SER A 6 1.94 19.09 9.38
N ILE A 7 2.14 17.79 9.57
CA ILE A 7 3.45 17.17 9.80
C ILE A 7 4.36 17.36 8.57
N ASP A 8 3.85 17.07 7.36
CA ASP A 8 4.61 17.26 6.12
C ASP A 8 5.08 18.72 5.94
N TYR A 9 4.18 19.69 6.14
CA TYR A 9 4.53 21.11 6.08
C TYR A 9 5.60 21.49 7.12
N PHE A 10 5.48 20.99 8.35
CA PHE A 10 6.46 21.21 9.40
C PHE A 10 7.84 20.63 9.01
N MET A 11 7.88 19.38 8.54
CA MET A 11 9.11 18.70 8.16
C MET A 11 9.81 19.40 6.99
N LYS A 12 9.08 19.81 5.94
CA LYS A 12 9.66 20.56 4.82
C LYS A 12 10.24 21.90 5.24
N VAL A 13 9.59 22.60 6.16
CA VAL A 13 10.12 23.85 6.72
C VAL A 13 11.36 23.61 7.58
N ALA A 14 11.39 22.52 8.36
CA ALA A 14 12.55 22.14 9.16
C ALA A 14 13.75 21.75 8.28
N GLU A 15 13.53 21.00 7.20
CA GLU A 15 14.56 20.62 6.22
C GLU A 15 15.12 21.84 5.48
N ALA A 16 14.24 22.70 4.96
CA ALA A 16 14.63 23.85 4.16
C ALA A 16 15.17 25.02 5.01
N LYS A 17 14.95 25.01 6.34
CA LYS A 17 15.25 26.10 7.29
C LYS A 17 14.73 27.47 6.82
N SER A 18 13.69 27.47 6.00
CA SER A 18 13.13 28.65 5.35
C SER A 18 11.69 28.36 4.92
N ILE A 19 10.76 29.22 5.34
CA ILE A 19 9.34 29.12 4.96
C ILE A 19 9.19 29.31 3.45
N VAL A 20 9.94 30.22 2.83
CA VAL A 20 9.85 30.49 1.39
C VAL A 20 10.35 29.30 0.58
N ALA A 21 11.46 28.70 0.98
CA ALA A 21 12.02 27.53 0.28
C ALA A 21 11.08 26.32 0.41
N ALA A 22 10.51 26.08 1.60
CA ALA A 22 9.53 25.01 1.79
C ALA A 22 8.23 25.25 1.02
N ALA A 23 7.77 26.51 0.95
CA ALA A 23 6.58 26.88 0.19
C ALA A 23 6.74 26.57 -1.31
N ASN A 24 7.94 26.78 -1.87
CA ASN A 24 8.24 26.42 -3.25
C ASN A 24 8.20 24.90 -3.47
N VAL A 25 8.76 24.11 -2.55
CA VAL A 25 8.74 22.63 -2.62
C VAL A 25 7.31 22.08 -2.49
N LEU A 26 6.49 22.71 -1.64
CA LEU A 26 5.11 22.32 -1.40
C LEU A 26 4.12 22.91 -2.42
N GLU A 27 4.60 23.70 -3.39
CA GLU A 27 3.79 24.40 -4.41
C GLU A 27 2.64 25.25 -3.82
N VAL A 28 2.92 25.95 -2.72
CA VAL A 28 1.94 26.82 -2.04
C VAL A 28 2.51 28.18 -1.70
N SER A 29 1.64 29.13 -1.32
CA SER A 29 2.10 30.44 -0.85
C SER A 29 2.80 30.36 0.52
N PRO A 30 3.83 31.19 0.79
CA PRO A 30 4.48 31.26 2.10
C PRO A 30 3.52 31.60 3.26
N SER A 31 2.48 32.39 2.99
CA SER A 31 1.44 32.72 3.97
C SER A 31 0.57 31.50 4.33
N ALA A 32 0.32 30.60 3.38
CA ALA A 32 -0.34 29.33 3.66
C ALA A 32 0.51 28.43 4.56
N VAL A 33 1.82 28.32 4.29
CA VAL A 33 2.74 27.53 5.13
C VAL A 33 2.78 28.07 6.56
N SER A 34 2.92 29.39 6.72
CA SER A 34 2.93 30.02 8.04
C SER A 34 1.62 29.78 8.80
N ARG A 35 0.47 29.87 8.12
CA ARG A 35 -0.85 29.59 8.73
C ARG A 35 -0.99 28.13 9.16
N VAL A 36 -0.52 27.18 8.35
CA VAL A 36 -0.53 25.75 8.67
C VAL A 36 0.32 25.48 9.92
N ILE A 37 1.54 26.01 9.98
CA ILE A 37 2.45 25.83 11.12
C ILE A 37 1.86 26.45 12.39
N ALA A 38 1.40 27.71 12.32
CA ALA A 38 0.81 28.37 13.49
C ALA A 38 -0.43 27.61 14.02
N GLY A 39 -1.28 27.12 13.11
CA GLY A 39 -2.42 26.28 13.47
C GLY A 39 -2.00 24.93 14.04
N PHE A 40 -0.86 24.38 13.63
CA PHE A 40 -0.33 23.12 14.13
C PHE A 40 0.28 23.28 15.52
N GLU A 41 1.12 24.29 15.74
CA GLU A 41 1.64 24.68 17.05
C GLU A 41 0.51 24.91 18.06
N SER A 42 -0.55 25.63 17.64
CA SER A 42 -1.72 25.87 18.49
C SER A 42 -2.44 24.59 18.92
N LYS A 43 -2.43 23.54 18.09
CA LYS A 43 -3.04 22.24 18.43
C LYS A 43 -2.12 21.38 19.29
N LEU A 44 -0.81 21.52 19.11
CA LEU A 44 0.20 20.80 19.88
C LEU A 44 0.40 21.39 21.28
N GLY A 45 0.14 22.69 21.44
CA GLY A 45 0.30 23.41 22.71
C GLY A 45 1.72 23.87 22.99
N PHE A 46 2.65 23.66 22.05
CA PHE A 46 4.05 24.11 22.13
C PHE A 46 4.52 24.68 20.79
N SER A 47 5.59 25.48 20.82
CA SER A 47 6.16 26.09 19.62
C SER A 47 7.20 25.16 19.00
N LEU A 48 7.13 24.96 17.69
CA LEU A 48 8.05 24.13 16.91
C LEU A 48 9.24 24.96 16.42
N PHE A 49 9.02 26.23 16.11
CA PHE A 49 10.07 27.16 15.65
C PHE A 49 10.22 28.38 16.56
N HIS A 50 11.43 28.92 16.62
CA HIS A 50 11.68 30.23 17.21
C HIS A 50 11.10 31.34 16.35
N ARG A 51 10.33 32.25 16.95
CA ARG A 51 9.70 33.41 16.27
C ARG A 51 10.63 34.61 16.08
N THR A 52 11.92 34.40 15.87
CA THR A 52 12.88 35.50 15.71
C THR A 52 13.17 35.81 14.24
N THR A 53 13.31 37.10 13.92
CA THR A 53 13.32 37.66 12.55
C THR A 53 14.62 37.42 11.77
N ARG A 54 15.64 36.79 12.36
CA ARG A 54 16.95 36.63 11.71
C ARG A 54 17.25 35.21 11.22
N ARG A 55 16.68 34.16 11.83
CA ARG A 55 16.83 32.76 11.39
C ARG A 55 15.65 31.93 11.86
N LEU A 56 15.12 31.09 10.98
CA LEU A 56 14.17 30.06 11.36
C LEU A 56 14.93 28.87 11.95
N SER A 57 14.79 28.66 13.26
CA SER A 57 15.39 27.54 13.97
C SER A 57 14.33 26.79 14.76
N LEU A 58 14.54 25.48 14.94
CA LEU A 58 13.68 24.63 15.76
C LEU A 58 13.88 24.95 17.25
N THR A 59 12.84 24.79 18.04
CA THR A 59 12.93 24.73 19.49
C THR A 59 13.41 23.34 19.94
N ALA A 60 13.79 23.16 21.20
CA ALA A 60 14.14 21.83 21.74
C ALA A 60 12.97 20.83 21.61
N ASP A 61 11.75 21.29 21.86
CA ASP A 61 10.52 20.51 21.65
C ASP A 61 10.32 20.20 20.16
N GLY A 62 10.60 21.17 19.28
CA GLY A 62 10.53 21.01 17.83
C GLY A 62 11.53 20.00 17.28
N GLU A 63 12.77 19.97 17.78
CA GLU A 63 13.77 18.96 17.40
C GLU A 63 13.33 17.56 17.84
N THR A 64 12.89 17.42 19.09
CA THR A 64 12.39 16.14 19.63
C THR A 64 11.18 15.66 18.82
N PHE A 65 10.25 16.56 18.52
CA PHE A 65 9.04 16.23 17.77
C PHE A 65 9.36 15.87 16.31
N LEU A 66 10.32 16.54 15.68
CA LEU A 66 10.78 16.23 14.32
C LEU A 66 11.32 14.80 14.23
N GLU A 67 12.14 14.39 15.18
CA GLU A 67 12.70 13.05 15.21
C GLU A 67 11.60 11.98 15.36
N ARG A 68 10.63 12.23 16.24
CA ARG A 68 9.47 11.34 16.39
C ARG A 68 8.61 11.27 15.13
N CYS A 69 8.41 12.40 14.43
CA CYS A 69 7.67 12.41 13.17
C CYS A 69 8.37 11.58 12.09
N ARG A 70 9.70 11.66 11.97
CA ARG A 70 10.47 10.84 11.02
C ARG A 70 10.28 9.36 11.27
N GLN A 71 10.41 8.93 12.52
CA GLN A 71 10.23 7.52 12.90
C GLN A 71 8.83 7.01 12.54
N ILE A 72 7.79 7.78 12.89
CA ILE A 72 6.40 7.39 12.59
C ILE A 72 6.14 7.29 11.08
N LEU A 73 6.67 8.22 10.27
CA LEU A 73 6.50 8.17 8.82
C LEU A 73 7.27 7.01 8.20
N GLN A 74 8.46 6.70 8.72
CA GLN A 74 9.22 5.52 8.29
C GLN A 74 8.48 4.23 8.62
N GLU A 75 7.97 4.08 9.85
CA GLU A 75 7.17 2.92 10.25
C GLU A 75 5.92 2.76 9.38
N LEU A 76 5.28 3.87 8.99
CA LEU A 76 4.15 3.87 8.08
C LEU A 76 4.54 3.39 6.68
N GLU A 77 5.65 3.88 6.12
CA GLU A 77 6.16 3.47 4.81
C GLU A 77 6.56 1.97 4.80
N GLU A 78 7.16 1.49 5.88
CA GLU A 78 7.48 0.08 6.08
C GLU A 78 6.20 -0.77 6.11
N ALA A 79 5.20 -0.38 6.90
CA ALA A 79 3.91 -1.07 6.95
C ALA A 79 3.18 -1.10 5.60
N GLU A 80 3.22 0.00 4.84
CA GLU A 80 2.69 0.05 3.47
C GLU A 80 3.43 -0.91 2.53
N THR A 81 4.76 -0.95 2.65
CA THR A 81 5.62 -1.82 1.84
C THR A 81 5.34 -3.28 2.14
N GLU A 82 5.27 -3.67 3.41
CA GLU A 82 4.88 -5.01 3.84
C GLU A 82 3.48 -5.40 3.34
N GLY A 83 2.52 -4.48 3.44
CA GLY A 83 1.17 -4.68 2.94
C GLY A 83 1.11 -4.91 1.42
N ARG A 84 1.90 -4.15 0.65
CA ARG A 84 2.02 -4.32 -0.81
C ARG A 84 2.73 -5.62 -1.16
N GLN A 85 3.78 -6.00 -0.45
CA GLN A 85 4.49 -7.26 -0.67
C GLN A 85 3.60 -8.47 -0.36
N LYS A 86 2.83 -8.46 0.74
CA LYS A 86 1.85 -9.50 1.05
C LYS A 86 0.75 -9.61 -0.02
N ARG A 87 0.35 -8.49 -0.62
CA ARG A 87 -0.66 -8.47 -1.70
C ARG A 87 -0.07 -8.90 -3.06
N ALA A 88 1.25 -8.82 -3.23
CA ALA A 88 1.96 -9.25 -4.44
C ALA A 88 2.27 -10.76 -4.46
N MET A 89 2.21 -11.44 -3.32
CA MET A 89 2.36 -12.90 -3.26
C MET A 89 1.00 -13.58 -3.42
N PRO A 90 0.76 -14.35 -4.50
CA PRO A 90 -0.48 -15.10 -4.65
C PRO A 90 -0.61 -16.10 -3.48
N SER A 91 -1.68 -15.95 -2.71
CA SER A 91 -1.96 -16.71 -1.49
C SER A 91 -3.44 -17.09 -1.42
N GLY A 92 -3.77 -18.16 -0.71
CA GLY A 92 -5.13 -18.69 -0.59
C GLY A 92 -5.36 -19.96 -1.40
N THR A 93 -6.62 -20.37 -1.54
CA THR A 93 -6.98 -21.62 -2.25
C THR A 93 -7.68 -21.29 -3.56
N VAL A 94 -7.18 -21.83 -4.67
CA VAL A 94 -7.80 -21.73 -6.00
C VAL A 94 -8.42 -23.09 -6.34
N LYS A 95 -9.72 -23.09 -6.59
CA LYS A 95 -10.48 -24.28 -6.99
C LYS A 95 -10.49 -24.40 -8.50
N VAL A 96 -9.87 -25.46 -9.01
CA VAL A 96 -9.76 -25.72 -10.45
C VAL A 96 -10.59 -26.94 -10.83
N GLY A 97 -11.61 -26.73 -11.65
CA GLY A 97 -12.37 -27.80 -12.27
C GLY A 97 -11.75 -28.15 -13.62
N MET A 98 -11.53 -29.44 -13.93
CA MET A 98 -10.97 -29.80 -15.23
C MET A 98 -11.44 -31.14 -15.76
N HIS A 99 -11.35 -31.34 -17.07
CA HIS A 99 -11.49 -32.66 -17.67
C HIS A 99 -10.25 -33.51 -17.36
N PRO A 100 -10.37 -34.81 -16.99
CA PRO A 100 -9.23 -35.67 -16.63
C PRO A 100 -8.10 -35.73 -17.66
N ALA A 101 -8.42 -35.53 -18.94
CA ALA A 101 -7.45 -35.48 -20.04
C ALA A 101 -6.37 -34.40 -19.86
N PHE A 102 -6.66 -33.30 -19.15
CA PHE A 102 -5.70 -32.19 -18.95
C PHE A 102 -4.82 -32.35 -17.71
N ARG A 103 -5.06 -33.39 -16.88
CA ARG A 103 -4.38 -33.59 -15.60
C ARG A 103 -2.85 -33.53 -15.73
N ILE A 104 -2.28 -34.27 -16.67
CA ILE A 104 -0.82 -34.41 -16.78
C ILE A 104 -0.18 -33.08 -17.16
N ALA A 105 -0.73 -32.39 -18.16
CA ALA A 105 -0.23 -31.09 -18.58
C ALA A 105 -0.36 -30.05 -17.46
N PHE A 106 -1.53 -29.96 -16.82
CA PHE A 106 -1.77 -28.98 -15.76
C PHE A 106 -0.81 -29.15 -14.58
N PHE A 107 -0.65 -30.38 -14.06
CA PHE A 107 0.24 -30.60 -12.92
C PHE A 107 1.73 -30.47 -13.29
N GLY A 108 2.10 -30.72 -14.54
CA GLY A 108 3.45 -30.49 -15.04
C GLY A 108 3.84 -29.02 -15.00
N ASP A 109 2.94 -28.14 -15.45
CA ASP A 109 3.20 -26.70 -15.54
C ASP A 109 3.05 -25.98 -14.18
N ILE A 110 2.12 -26.43 -13.33
CA ILE A 110 1.83 -25.75 -12.06
C ILE A 110 2.81 -26.10 -10.94
N ALA A 111 3.53 -27.22 -11.02
CA ALA A 111 4.41 -27.67 -9.95
C ALA A 111 5.50 -26.64 -9.61
N GLY A 112 6.22 -26.15 -10.62
CA GLY A 112 7.25 -25.12 -10.44
C GLY A 112 6.70 -23.74 -10.06
N PHE A 113 5.39 -23.51 -10.29
CA PHE A 113 4.70 -22.30 -9.84
C PHE A 113 4.35 -22.39 -8.35
N LEU A 114 3.86 -23.53 -7.87
CA LEU A 114 3.55 -23.75 -6.45
C LEU A 114 4.79 -23.79 -5.57
N GLU A 115 5.92 -24.27 -6.09
CA GLU A 115 7.21 -24.17 -5.38
C GLU A 115 7.63 -22.72 -5.13
N LYS A 116 7.32 -21.81 -6.07
CA LYS A 116 7.61 -20.38 -5.95
C LYS A 116 6.56 -19.62 -5.11
N HIS A 117 5.40 -20.24 -4.87
CA HIS A 117 4.27 -19.64 -4.17
C HIS A 117 3.67 -20.61 -3.13
N PRO A 118 4.39 -20.88 -2.02
CA PRO A 118 4.01 -21.90 -1.04
C PRO A 118 2.74 -21.57 -0.24
N GLU A 119 2.31 -20.32 -0.26
CA GLU A 119 1.05 -19.87 0.37
C GLU A 119 -0.18 -20.09 -0.51
N LEU A 120 0.00 -20.52 -1.76
CA LEU A 120 -1.07 -20.88 -2.68
C LEU A 120 -1.38 -22.38 -2.55
N ARG A 121 -2.67 -22.71 -2.47
CA ARG A 121 -3.18 -24.07 -2.52
C ARG A 121 -4.06 -24.24 -3.75
N ILE A 122 -3.90 -25.35 -4.46
CA ILE A 122 -4.75 -25.69 -5.59
C ILE A 122 -5.60 -26.88 -5.20
N GLU A 123 -6.92 -26.67 -5.17
CA GLU A 123 -7.90 -27.76 -5.04
C GLU A 123 -8.41 -28.12 -6.42
N THR A 124 -8.22 -29.37 -6.85
CA THR A 124 -8.69 -29.81 -8.17
C THR A 124 -9.85 -30.78 -8.05
N LYS A 125 -10.86 -30.59 -8.90
CA LYS A 125 -11.90 -31.60 -9.13
C LYS A 125 -11.94 -31.94 -10.61
N MET A 126 -12.05 -33.23 -10.89
CA MET A 126 -12.06 -33.73 -12.26
C MET A 126 -13.39 -34.38 -12.59
N SER A 127 -13.94 -34.04 -13.76
CA SER A 127 -15.21 -34.58 -14.23
C SER A 127 -15.20 -34.72 -15.76
N ASN A 128 -15.80 -35.81 -16.26
CA ASN A 128 -16.08 -35.99 -17.69
C ASN A 128 -17.38 -35.30 -18.13
N SER A 129 -18.19 -34.81 -17.18
CA SER A 129 -19.44 -34.13 -17.45
C SER A 129 -19.28 -32.61 -17.24
N PRO A 130 -19.47 -31.78 -18.28
CA PRO A 130 -19.29 -30.33 -18.20
C PRO A 130 -20.32 -29.65 -17.28
N THR A 131 -21.51 -30.23 -17.12
CA THR A 131 -22.61 -29.67 -16.32
C THR A 131 -22.33 -29.67 -14.82
N ILE A 132 -21.44 -30.55 -14.32
CA ILE A 132 -21.15 -30.68 -12.88
C ILE A 132 -20.19 -29.57 -12.41
N LEU A 133 -19.45 -28.94 -13.32
CA LEU A 133 -18.38 -28.00 -12.97
C LEU A 133 -18.82 -26.54 -12.88
N PHE A 134 -20.02 -26.17 -13.32
CA PHE A 134 -20.50 -24.79 -13.20
C PHE A 134 -21.18 -24.50 -11.85
N ASP A 135 -21.69 -25.53 -11.17
CA ASP A 135 -22.60 -25.39 -10.01
C ASP A 135 -21.87 -25.44 -8.65
N GLU A 136 -20.55 -25.56 -8.65
CA GLU A 136 -19.77 -25.89 -7.43
C GLU A 136 -18.75 -24.81 -6.98
N GLY A 137 -18.81 -23.61 -7.57
CA GLY A 137 -17.97 -22.48 -7.14
C GLY A 137 -16.48 -22.68 -7.41
N PHE A 138 -16.14 -23.11 -8.62
CA PHE A 138 -14.75 -23.14 -9.11
C PHE A 138 -14.29 -21.74 -9.53
N ASP A 139 -13.01 -21.45 -9.28
CA ASP A 139 -12.37 -20.20 -9.70
C ASP A 139 -11.88 -20.30 -11.16
N VAL A 140 -11.48 -21.49 -11.62
CA VAL A 140 -10.97 -21.73 -12.98
C VAL A 140 -11.49 -23.05 -13.53
N LEU A 141 -11.88 -23.08 -14.81
CA LEU A 141 -12.32 -24.29 -15.52
C LEU A 141 -11.47 -24.60 -16.75
N ILE A 142 -10.88 -25.79 -16.81
CA ILE A 142 -10.05 -26.25 -17.93
C ILE A 142 -10.76 -27.36 -18.71
N ARG A 143 -11.15 -27.08 -19.96
CA ARG A 143 -11.85 -28.01 -20.84
C ARG A 143 -11.50 -27.82 -22.31
N ALA A 144 -11.88 -28.80 -23.13
CA ALA A 144 -11.89 -28.70 -24.59
C ALA A 144 -13.32 -28.43 -25.10
N GLY A 145 -13.43 -27.77 -26.26
CA GLY A 145 -14.69 -27.48 -26.95
C GLY A 145 -15.29 -26.11 -26.64
N GLU A 146 -16.46 -25.82 -27.23
CA GLU A 146 -17.11 -24.51 -27.12
C GLU A 146 -17.52 -24.18 -25.68
N LEU A 147 -17.17 -22.97 -25.24
CA LEU A 147 -17.58 -22.40 -23.97
C LEU A 147 -19.07 -21.99 -24.08
N PRO A 148 -19.96 -22.49 -23.22
CA PRO A 148 -21.28 -21.88 -23.09
C PRO A 148 -21.12 -20.45 -22.58
N ASP A 149 -22.06 -19.58 -22.93
CA ASP A 149 -22.06 -18.18 -22.49
C ASP A 149 -22.05 -18.14 -20.95
N SER A 150 -20.98 -17.58 -20.36
CA SER A 150 -20.69 -17.66 -18.93
C SER A 150 -19.89 -16.45 -18.46
N SER A 151 -20.03 -16.08 -17.18
CA SER A 151 -19.25 -15.04 -16.51
C SER A 151 -17.89 -15.53 -16.00
N LEU A 152 -17.50 -16.77 -16.28
CA LEU A 152 -16.21 -17.34 -15.92
C LEU A 152 -15.16 -16.96 -16.97
N VAL A 153 -13.98 -16.50 -16.53
CA VAL A 153 -12.81 -16.18 -17.39
C VAL A 153 -11.84 -17.35 -17.40
#